data_AF-A0A7S1SER6-F1
#
_entry.id   AF-A0A7S1SER6-F1
#
_cell.length_a   1.000
_cell.length_b   1.000
_cell.length_c   1.000
_cell.angle_alpha   90.00
_cell.angle_beta   90.00
_cell.angle_gamma   90.00
#
_symmetry.space_group_name_H-M   'P 1'
#
loop_
_entity.id
_entity.type
_entity.pdbx_description
1 polymer ?
#
loop_
_entity_poly.entity_id
_entity_poly.type
_entity_poly.pdbx_seq_one_letter_code
_entity_poly.pdbx_strand_id
1 'polypeptide(L)'
;MQNVCIEHARAEPQLALNHQRLDRMAEAIGGAQKKKKKRKGTGDRHNEILVNVPTASSEPWLQRLTSSRYYEAISATLIMVNAIFIGVQTEFMCSRAFQDAENNQPVRTDVPVAFHALEVVFCLIFSIELGLRWVGHGLVGFFRGSDLWWNVLDV
;
A
#
# COMPACT_ATOMS: atom_id res chain seq x y z
N MET A 1 -36.82 28.31 0.62
CA MET A 1 -36.11 28.46 -0.68
C MET A 1 -35.05 29.56 -0.68
N GLN A 2 -35.18 30.69 0.03
CA GLN A 2 -34.15 31.74 0.03
C GLN A 2 -32.82 31.40 0.75
N ASN A 3 -32.82 30.47 1.72
CA ASN A 3 -31.59 30.10 2.44
C ASN A 3 -30.60 29.24 1.61
N VAL A 4 -31.07 28.57 0.55
CA VAL A 4 -30.22 27.70 -0.29
C VAL A 4 -29.32 28.51 -1.23
N CYS A 5 -29.77 29.69 -1.69
CA CYS A 5 -28.95 30.55 -2.56
C CYS A 5 -27.75 31.20 -1.83
N ILE A 6 -27.84 31.43 -0.52
CA ILE A 6 -26.77 32.10 0.24
C ILE A 6 -25.61 31.12 0.55
N GLU A 7 -25.90 29.83 0.77
CA GLU A 7 -24.84 28.83 0.97
C GLU A 7 -24.07 28.53 -0.31
N HIS A 8 -24.74 28.52 -1.47
CA HIS A 8 -24.06 28.25 -2.75
C HIS A 8 -23.05 29.34 -3.12
N ALA A 9 -23.32 30.61 -2.74
CA ALA A 9 -22.40 31.73 -2.98
C ALA A 9 -21.15 31.70 -2.08
N ARG A 10 -21.15 30.92 -0.98
CA ARG A 10 -20.01 30.79 -0.05
C ARG A 10 -19.10 29.60 -0.36
N ALA A 11 -19.58 28.62 -1.13
CA ALA A 11 -18.84 27.40 -1.48
C ALA A 11 -17.83 27.60 -2.62
N GLU A 12 -18.12 28.49 -3.57
CA GLU A 12 -17.27 28.78 -4.74
C GLU A 12 -15.82 29.19 -4.41
N PRO A 13 -15.54 30.12 -3.46
CA PRO A 13 -14.17 30.52 -3.18
C PRO A 13 -13.33 29.44 -2.49
N GLN A 14 -13.97 28.52 -1.75
CA GLN A 14 -13.28 27.40 -1.09
C GLN A 14 -12.84 26.35 -2.11
N LEU A 15 -13.64 26.11 -3.15
CA LEU A 15 -13.33 25.13 -4.19
C LEU A 15 -12.10 25.54 -5.02
N ALA A 16 -12.01 26.84 -5.36
CA ALA A 16 -10.87 27.39 -6.10
C ALA A 16 -9.55 27.30 -5.31
N LEU A 17 -9.59 27.52 -3.99
CA LEU A 17 -8.41 27.40 -3.12
C LEU A 17 -7.90 25.95 -3.02
N ASN A 18 -8.82 24.97 -2.99
CA ASN A 18 -8.47 23.55 -2.92
C ASN A 18 -7.85 23.04 -4.23
N HIS A 19 -8.34 23.49 -5.39
CA HIS A 19 -7.72 23.19 -6.68
C HIS A 19 -6.27 23.71 -6.76
N GLN A 20 -6.04 24.95 -6.33
CA GLN A 20 -4.69 25.55 -6.33
C GLN A 20 -3.72 24.82 -5.38
N ARG A 21 -4.22 24.22 -4.29
CA ARG A 21 -3.41 23.37 -3.39
C ARG A 21 -3.05 22.04 -4.04
N LEU A 22 -3.99 21.39 -4.72
CA LEU A 22 -3.75 20.11 -5.40
C LEU A 22 -2.70 20.23 -6.51
N ASP A 23 -2.76 21.30 -7.32
CA ASP A 23 -1.78 21.53 -8.39
C ASP A 23 -0.36 21.72 -7.83
N ARG A 24 -0.22 22.47 -6.73
CA ARG A 24 1.09 22.65 -6.05
C ARG A 24 1.63 21.35 -5.45
N MET A 25 0.77 20.47 -4.97
CA MET A 25 1.18 19.16 -4.44
C MET A 25 1.60 18.20 -5.58
N ALA A 26 0.89 18.20 -6.70
CA ALA A 26 1.26 17.41 -7.88
C ALA A 26 2.63 17.82 -8.45
N GLU A 27 2.92 19.12 -8.50
CA GLU A 27 4.20 19.64 -8.97
C GLU A 27 5.37 19.27 -8.03
N ALA A 28 5.15 19.29 -6.71
CA ALA A 28 6.13 18.89 -5.71
C ALA A 28 6.49 17.40 -5.81
N ILE A 29 5.51 16.53 -6.09
CA ILE A 29 5.73 15.08 -6.25
C ILE A 29 6.50 14.80 -7.56
N GLY A 30 6.19 15.52 -8.65
CA GLY A 30 6.89 15.37 -9.93
C GLY A 30 8.35 15.83 -9.94
N GLY A 31 8.71 16.82 -9.11
CA GLY A 31 10.05 17.38 -9.02
C GLY A 31 11.09 16.48 -8.32
N ALA A 32 10.65 15.58 -7.43
CA ALA A 32 11.54 14.77 -6.61
C ALA A 32 12.20 13.59 -7.37
N GLN A 33 11.66 13.18 -8.51
CA GLN A 33 12.11 11.96 -9.21
C GLN A 33 13.30 12.17 -10.17
N LYS A 34 13.68 13.40 -10.52
CA LYS A 34 14.70 13.66 -11.56
C LYS A 34 16.14 13.82 -11.06
N LYS A 35 16.44 13.63 -9.77
CA LYS A 35 17.79 13.85 -9.19
C LYS A 35 18.53 12.61 -8.67
N LYS A 36 18.26 11.40 -9.19
CA LYS A 36 19.16 10.24 -8.98
C LYS A 36 19.95 9.91 -10.25
N LYS A 37 20.69 10.92 -10.72
CA LYS A 37 21.69 10.78 -11.79
C LYS A 37 23.03 10.42 -11.14
N LYS A 38 23.46 9.17 -11.34
CA LYS A 38 24.85 8.77 -11.62
C LYS A 38 25.90 9.12 -10.55
N ARG A 39 26.00 8.32 -9.49
CA ARG A 39 27.27 8.07 -8.79
C ARG A 39 27.72 6.64 -9.06
N LYS A 40 28.45 6.47 -10.17
CA LYS A 40 29.22 5.27 -10.49
C LYS A 40 30.51 5.38 -9.68
N GLY A 41 30.45 4.92 -8.43
CA GLY A 41 31.61 4.81 -7.54
C GLY A 41 32.32 3.50 -7.85
N THR A 42 33.42 3.62 -8.58
CA THR A 42 34.44 2.58 -8.76
C THR A 42 35.39 2.67 -7.56
N GLY A 43 35.61 1.56 -6.86
CA GLY A 43 36.47 1.45 -5.66
C GLY A 43 35.65 0.98 -4.46
N ASP A 44 35.93 -0.12 -3.77
CA ASP A 44 37.24 -0.70 -3.49
C ASP A 44 37.15 -2.22 -3.35
N ARG A 45 38.13 -2.90 -3.95
CA ARG A 45 38.47 -4.29 -3.69
C ARG A 45 39.46 -4.27 -2.52
N HIS A 46 39.04 -4.75 -1.35
CA HIS A 46 39.86 -5.50 -0.37
C HIS A 46 39.27 -5.35 1.04
N ASN A 47 38.51 -6.36 1.46
CA ASN A 47 38.85 -7.13 2.66
C ASN A 47 37.96 -8.37 2.69
N GLU A 48 38.40 -9.35 1.90
CA GLU A 48 37.93 -10.72 1.94
C GLU A 48 38.50 -11.35 3.21
N ILE A 49 37.93 -10.99 4.37
CA ILE A 49 38.07 -11.81 5.57
C ILE A 49 37.20 -13.03 5.31
N LEU A 50 37.82 -14.03 4.67
CA LEU A 50 37.30 -15.39 4.50
C LEU A 50 37.13 -16.03 5.89
N VAL A 51 36.06 -15.65 6.58
CA VAL A 51 35.46 -16.50 7.60
C VAL A 51 34.91 -17.68 6.83
N ASN A 52 35.68 -18.77 6.80
CA ASN A 52 35.28 -20.05 6.28
C ASN A 52 34.21 -20.63 7.22
N VAL A 53 33.00 -20.08 7.15
CA VAL A 53 31.81 -20.63 7.79
C VAL A 53 31.50 -21.92 7.01
N PRO A 54 31.37 -23.09 7.66
CA PRO A 54 31.07 -24.34 6.98
C PRO A 54 29.78 -24.24 6.17
N THR A 55 29.90 -24.03 4.85
CA THR A 55 28.79 -23.93 3.89
C THR A 55 28.29 -25.33 3.52
N ALA A 56 27.69 -26.02 4.49
CA ALA A 56 26.93 -27.24 4.28
C ALA A 56 25.50 -27.12 4.86
N SER A 57 25.01 -25.90 5.05
CA SER A 57 23.60 -25.65 5.34
C SER A 57 22.90 -25.42 4.02
N SER A 58 22.15 -26.42 3.57
CA SER A 58 21.09 -26.27 2.57
C SER A 58 20.40 -24.92 2.79
N GLU A 59 20.51 -23.99 1.85
CA GLU A 59 19.68 -22.78 1.91
C GLU A 59 18.26 -23.27 2.14
N PRO A 60 17.59 -22.83 3.23
CA PRO A 60 16.29 -23.32 3.55
C PRO A 60 15.41 -23.10 2.33
N TRP A 61 14.80 -24.17 1.84
CA TRP A 61 13.98 -24.16 0.61
C TRP A 61 12.97 -22.99 0.57
N LEU A 62 12.52 -22.52 1.75
CA LEU A 62 11.71 -21.33 1.93
C LEU A 62 12.35 -20.04 1.41
N GLN A 63 13.65 -19.83 1.63
CA GLN A 63 14.37 -18.66 1.15
C GLN A 63 14.40 -18.63 -0.38
N ARG A 64 14.54 -19.79 -1.03
CA ARG A 64 14.46 -19.91 -2.49
C ARG A 64 13.05 -19.64 -3.03
N LEU A 65 12.02 -20.00 -2.26
CA LEU A 65 10.63 -19.76 -2.63
C LEU A 65 10.29 -18.27 -2.59
N THR A 66 10.66 -17.59 -1.49
CA THR A 66 10.42 -16.14 -1.32
C THR A 66 11.27 -15.29 -2.26
N SER A 67 12.44 -15.78 -2.69
CA SER A 67 13.28 -15.10 -3.69
C SER A 67 12.84 -15.34 -5.15
N SER A 68 11.77 -16.11 -5.37
CA SER A 68 11.32 -16.43 -6.72
C SER A 68 10.55 -15.28 -7.36
N ARG A 69 10.75 -15.05 -8.67
CA ARG A 69 10.01 -14.03 -9.44
C ARG A 69 8.50 -14.24 -9.42
N TYR A 70 8.06 -15.49 -9.29
CA TYR A 70 6.65 -15.83 -9.18
C TYR A 70 6.05 -15.32 -7.87
N TYR A 71 6.79 -15.44 -6.76
CA TYR A 71 6.35 -14.91 -5.47
C TYR A 71 6.25 -13.37 -5.50
N GLU A 72 7.22 -12.68 -6.11
CA GLU A 72 7.14 -11.22 -6.33
C GLU A 72 5.91 -10.83 -7.17
N ALA A 73 5.61 -11.57 -8.24
CA ALA A 73 4.44 -11.30 -9.09
C ALA A 73 3.11 -11.56 -8.37
N ILE A 74 3.02 -12.64 -7.59
CA ILE A 74 1.82 -13.00 -6.82
C ILE A 74 1.55 -11.97 -5.73
N SER A 75 2.56 -11.58 -4.94
CA SER A 75 2.42 -10.56 -3.90
C SER A 75 2.00 -9.21 -4.50
N ALA A 76 2.62 -8.76 -5.58
CA ALA A 76 2.21 -7.56 -6.29
C ALA A 76 0.76 -7.63 -6.81
N THR A 77 0.35 -8.79 -7.33
CA THR A 77 -1.02 -9.01 -7.79
C THR A 77 -2.02 -8.97 -6.64
N LEU A 78 -1.70 -9.59 -5.50
CA LEU A 78 -2.55 -9.57 -4.30
C LEU A 78 -2.76 -8.14 -3.78
N ILE A 79 -1.70 -7.34 -3.71
CA ILE A 79 -1.78 -5.92 -3.34
C ILE A 79 -2.68 -5.15 -4.30
N MET A 80 -2.50 -5.35 -5.61
CA MET A 80 -3.30 -4.68 -6.63
C MET A 80 -4.78 -5.06 -6.55
N VAL A 81 -5.09 -6.35 -6.40
CA VAL A 81 -6.46 -6.85 -6.29
C VAL A 81 -7.12 -6.32 -5.01
N ASN A 82 -6.40 -6.29 -3.88
CA ASN A 82 -6.91 -5.72 -2.63
C ASN A 82 -7.19 -4.21 -2.75
N ALA A 83 -6.31 -3.46 -3.41
CA ALA A 83 -6.52 -2.03 -3.66
C ALA A 83 -7.76 -1.77 -4.53
N ILE A 84 -7.96 -2.57 -5.59
CA ILE A 84 -9.16 -2.51 -6.42
C ILE A 84 -10.41 -2.83 -5.58
N PHE A 85 -10.34 -3.86 -4.74
CA PHE A 85 -11.43 -4.26 -3.86
C PHE A 85 -11.85 -3.12 -2.91
N ILE A 86 -10.89 -2.48 -2.23
CA ILE A 86 -11.15 -1.32 -1.35
C ILE A 86 -11.77 -0.17 -2.15
N GLY A 87 -11.30 0.07 -3.38
CA GLY A 87 -11.86 1.08 -4.28
C GLY A 87 -13.33 0.82 -4.60
N VAL A 88 -13.66 -0.41 -5.03
CA VAL A 88 -15.04 -0.83 -5.34
C VAL A 88 -15.94 -0.75 -4.11
N GLN A 89 -15.46 -1.21 -2.95
CA GLN A 89 -16.21 -1.12 -1.69
C GLN A 89 -16.49 0.34 -1.32
N THR A 90 -15.51 1.22 -1.47
CA THR A 90 -15.65 2.65 -1.18
C THR A 90 -16.66 3.31 -2.11
N GLU A 91 -16.57 3.06 -3.42
CA GLU A 91 -17.52 3.57 -4.41
C GLU A 91 -18.95 3.10 -4.13
N PHE A 92 -19.12 1.83 -3.76
CA PHE A 92 -20.41 1.27 -3.39
C PHE A 92 -21.01 1.98 -2.17
N MET A 93 -20.22 2.19 -1.11
CA MET A 93 -20.66 2.90 0.10
C MET A 93 -21.03 4.36 -0.19
N CYS A 94 -20.22 5.05 -0.99
CA CYS A 94 -20.49 6.42 -1.41
C CYS A 94 -21.79 6.51 -2.21
N SER A 95 -21.98 5.63 -3.20
CA SER A 95 -23.17 5.61 -4.04
C SER A 95 -24.44 5.35 -3.24
N ARG A 96 -24.38 4.43 -2.27
CA ARG A 96 -25.49 4.15 -1.35
C ARG A 96 -25.79 5.35 -0.45
N ALA A 97 -24.76 6.00 0.10
CA ALA A 97 -24.94 7.18 0.93
C ALA A 97 -25.59 8.36 0.16
N PHE A 98 -25.22 8.54 -1.11
CA PHE A 98 -25.87 9.53 -1.98
C PHE A 98 -27.35 9.21 -2.23
N GLN A 99 -27.70 7.95 -2.49
CA GLN A 99 -29.08 7.53 -2.68
C GLN A 99 -29.92 7.68 -1.41
N ASP A 100 -29.37 7.35 -0.24
CA ASP A 100 -30.06 7.54 1.04
C ASP A 100 -30.33 9.04 1.30
N ALA A 101 -29.36 9.91 1.00
CA ALA A 101 -29.51 11.35 1.12
C ALA A 101 -30.58 11.93 0.18
N GLU A 102 -30.62 11.50 -1.08
CA GLU A 102 -31.63 11.92 -2.06
C GLU A 102 -33.06 11.54 -1.62
N ASN A 103 -33.20 10.36 -0.98
CA ASN A 103 -34.48 9.86 -0.49
C ASN A 103 -34.87 10.39 0.90
N ASN A 104 -34.10 11.33 1.49
CA ASN A 104 -34.25 11.80 2.87
C ASN A 104 -34.29 10.65 3.90
N GLN A 105 -33.58 9.56 3.62
CA GLN A 105 -33.44 8.43 4.53
C GLN A 105 -32.21 8.64 5.43
N PRO A 106 -32.20 8.12 6.66
CA PRO A 106 -31.00 8.11 7.48
C PRO A 106 -29.91 7.27 6.79
N VAL A 107 -28.68 7.80 6.75
CA VAL A 107 -27.52 7.11 6.16
C VAL A 107 -27.32 5.77 6.85
N ARG A 108 -27.44 4.68 6.10
CA ARG A 108 -27.23 3.35 6.66
C ARG A 108 -25.74 2.98 6.61
N THR A 109 -25.21 2.55 7.74
CA THR A 109 -23.78 2.18 7.89
C THR A 109 -23.54 0.67 7.81
N ASP A 110 -24.56 -0.10 7.43
CA ASP A 110 -24.48 -1.56 7.32
C ASP A 110 -23.71 -1.96 6.06
N VAL A 111 -22.52 -2.51 6.28
CA VAL A 111 -21.72 -3.09 5.20
C VAL A 111 -22.34 -4.45 4.80
N PRO A 112 -22.59 -4.70 3.49
CA PRO A 112 -23.03 -6.00 3.04
C PRO A 112 -22.09 -7.12 3.51
N VAL A 113 -22.64 -8.20 4.05
CA VAL A 113 -21.89 -9.33 4.63
C VAL A 113 -20.84 -9.89 3.67
N ALA A 114 -21.09 -9.85 2.36
CA ALA A 114 -20.14 -10.29 1.35
C ALA A 114 -18.83 -9.49 1.34
N PHE A 115 -18.89 -8.16 1.52
CA PHE A 115 -17.66 -7.34 1.60
C PHE A 115 -16.86 -7.68 2.84
N HIS A 116 -17.53 -7.89 3.98
CA HIS A 116 -16.85 -8.27 5.22
C HIS A 116 -16.20 -9.66 5.11
N ALA A 117 -16.88 -10.63 4.50
CA ALA A 117 -16.30 -11.95 4.24
C ALA A 117 -15.04 -11.86 3.35
N LEU A 118 -15.09 -11.05 2.29
CA LEU A 118 -13.94 -10.84 1.40
C LEU A 118 -12.77 -10.14 2.10
N GLU A 119 -13.05 -9.15 2.94
CA GLU A 119 -12.05 -8.48 3.78
C GLU A 119 -11.31 -9.47 4.68
N VAL A 120 -12.04 -10.38 5.35
CA VAL A 120 -11.45 -11.45 6.17
C VAL A 120 -10.59 -12.39 5.32
N VAL A 121 -11.05 -12.75 4.12
CA VAL A 121 -10.29 -13.61 3.21
C VAL A 121 -8.98 -12.94 2.77
N PHE A 122 -9.02 -11.67 2.35
CA PHE A 122 -7.80 -10.93 1.99
C PHE A 122 -6.85 -10.80 3.18
N CYS A 123 -7.38 -10.51 4.37
CA CYS A 123 -6.60 -10.42 5.61
C CYS A 123 -5.85 -11.74 5.90
N LEU A 124 -6.51 -12.89 5.78
CA LEU A 124 -5.88 -14.20 5.95
C LEU A 124 -4.80 -14.46 4.89
N ILE A 125 -5.06 -14.12 3.63
CA ILE A 125 -4.09 -14.30 2.54
C ILE A 125 -2.85 -13.43 2.76
N PHE A 126 -3.00 -12.16 3.13
CA PHE A 126 -1.87 -11.29 3.47
C PHE A 126 -1.12 -11.76 4.70
N SER A 127 -1.83 -12.23 5.73
CA SER A 127 -1.20 -12.79 6.93
C SER A 127 -0.33 -14.01 6.60
N ILE A 128 -0.78 -14.88 5.69
CA ILE A 128 0.00 -16.03 5.20
C ILE A 128 1.19 -15.56 4.36
N GLU A 129 1.00 -14.60 3.46
CA GLU A 129 2.06 -14.05 2.61
C GLU A 129 3.18 -13.41 3.45
N LEU A 130 2.80 -12.59 4.44
CA LEU A 130 3.70 -11.96 5.39
C LEU A 130 4.39 -12.99 6.29
N GLY A 131 3.65 -13.99 6.76
CA GLY A 131 4.20 -15.10 7.54
C GLY A 131 5.25 -15.90 6.78
N LEU A 132 5.04 -16.17 5.48
CA LEU A 132 6.04 -16.80 4.62
C LEU A 132 7.32 -15.95 4.53
N ARG A 133 7.18 -14.63 4.43
CA ARG A 133 8.31 -13.70 4.41
C ARG A 133 9.08 -13.71 5.75
N TRP A 134 8.36 -13.76 6.87
CA TRP A 134 8.98 -13.88 8.20
C TRP A 134 9.76 -15.18 8.37
N VAL A 135 9.21 -16.32 7.91
CA VAL A 135 9.90 -17.61 8.01
C VAL A 135 11.11 -17.67 7.08
N GLY A 136 11.04 -17.06 5.90
CA GLY A 136 12.15 -17.03 4.93
C GLY A 136 13.36 -16.21 5.39
N HIS A 137 13.13 -15.02 5.97
CA HIS A 137 14.21 -14.13 6.43
C HIS A 137 14.62 -14.34 7.89
N GLY A 138 13.79 -15.03 8.67
CA GLY A 138 13.88 -15.10 10.13
C GLY A 138 13.42 -13.80 10.79
N LEU A 139 12.70 -13.93 11.91
CA LEU A 139 12.15 -12.79 12.67
C LEU A 139 13.23 -11.75 13.01
N VAL A 140 14.41 -12.18 13.45
CA VAL A 140 15.50 -11.27 13.84
C VAL A 140 16.11 -10.55 12.64
N GLY A 141 16.21 -11.22 11.49
CA GLY A 141 16.71 -10.62 10.25
C GLY A 141 15.73 -9.58 9.69
N PHE A 142 14.44 -9.86 9.79
CA PHE A 142 13.35 -9.01 9.33
C PHE A 142 13.31 -7.63 10.02
N PHE A 143 13.57 -7.58 11.33
CA PHE A 143 13.60 -6.33 12.12
C PHE A 143 14.98 -5.66 12.21
N ARG A 144 16.01 -6.18 11.55
CA ARG A 144 17.36 -5.55 11.50
C ARG A 144 17.79 -5.12 10.10
N GLY A 145 17.04 -5.48 9.07
CA GLY A 145 17.35 -5.16 7.68
C GLY A 145 17.13 -3.70 7.29
N SER A 146 17.67 -3.31 6.13
CA SER A 146 17.43 -2.00 5.51
C SER A 146 15.97 -1.76 5.12
N ASP A 147 15.18 -2.82 5.02
CA ASP A 147 13.79 -2.81 4.56
C ASP A 147 12.78 -2.71 5.72
N LEU A 148 13.24 -2.36 6.92
CA LEU A 148 12.42 -2.25 8.12
C LEU A 148 11.19 -1.35 7.91
N TRP A 149 11.33 -0.26 7.17
CA TRP A 149 10.21 0.65 6.89
C TRP A 149 9.11 -0.01 6.04
N TRP A 150 9.50 -0.79 5.03
CA TRP A 150 8.55 -1.51 4.18
C TRP A 150 7.85 -2.62 4.95
N ASN A 151 8.62 -3.33 5.76
CA ASN A 151 8.13 -4.37 6.65
C ASN A 151 7.14 -3.87 7.70
N VAL A 152 7.33 -2.65 8.21
CA VAL A 152 6.40 -1.99 9.13
C VAL A 152 5.13 -1.53 8.42
N LEU A 153 5.20 -1.19 7.13
CA LEU A 153 4.01 -0.83 6.35
C LEU A 153 3.10 -2.05 6.09
N ASP A 154 3.69 -3.25 5.99
CA ASP A 154 2.96 -4.51 5.78
C ASP A 154 2.32 -5.08 7.07
N VAL A 155 2.72 -4.61 8.27
CA VAL A 155 2.23 -5.06 9.60
C VAL A 155 1.15 -4.13 10.13
#